data_AF-A0A7J2YG18-F1
#
_entry.id   AF-A0A7J2YG18-F1
#
_cell.length_a   1.000
_cell.length_b   1.000
_cell.length_c   1.000
_cell.angle_alpha   90.00
_cell.angle_beta   90.00
_cell.angle_gamma   90.00
#
_symmetry.space_group_name_H-M   'P 1'
#
loop_
_entity.id
_entity.type
_entity.pdbx_description
1 polymer ?
#
loop_
_entity_poly.entity_id
_entity_poly.type
_entity_poly.pdbx_seq_one_letter_code
_entity_poly.pdbx_strand_id
1 'polypeptide(L)'
;MVYGDLLTRFCSICGRLESPEMPLVDNLCWDCYKARNKMIIVPKDLTMEFCGSCGSYKLHGNWVKPKGLGDPKLSSAMEFVEEHVKLKGSGSLRALEARGIGGGRISVLVRAHGTVDSRIPVYDEELWVDLKVKSVVCPRCAKVASGYFSSIVQVRAHGRPLTQHELSIINEIVEKVLNSEFNRSGFTLN
;
A
#
# COMPACT_ATOMS: atom_id res chain seq x y z
N MET A 1 55.67 -32.55 -7.20
CA MET A 1 55.26 -31.23 -7.71
C MET A 1 53.75 -31.14 -7.59
N VAL A 2 53.32 -30.23 -6.71
CA VAL A 2 51.97 -29.68 -6.47
C VAL A 2 50.76 -30.60 -6.70
N TYR A 3 50.34 -31.27 -5.62
CA TYR A 3 48.92 -31.59 -5.41
C TYR A 3 48.16 -30.27 -5.25
N GLY A 4 47.05 -30.09 -5.97
CA GLY A 4 46.18 -28.95 -5.76
C GLY A 4 45.27 -28.63 -6.93
N ASP A 5 44.52 -29.62 -7.43
CA ASP A 5 43.24 -29.31 -8.08
C ASP A 5 42.40 -28.60 -7.01
N LEU A 6 42.39 -27.26 -7.05
CA LEU A 6 41.49 -26.48 -6.21
C LEU A 6 40.09 -26.95 -6.54
N LEU A 7 39.44 -27.60 -5.57
CA LEU A 7 38.03 -27.94 -5.63
C LEU A 7 37.24 -26.63 -5.76
N THR A 8 37.00 -26.21 -7.00
CA THR A 8 36.17 -25.06 -7.31
C THR A 8 34.78 -25.37 -6.78
N ARG A 9 34.35 -24.58 -5.80
CA ARG A 9 33.02 -24.71 -5.22
C ARG A 9 31.98 -24.46 -6.31
N PHE A 10 30.82 -25.07 -6.17
CA PHE A 10 29.74 -24.95 -7.14
C PHE A 10 28.39 -24.76 -6.44
N CYS A 11 27.45 -24.17 -7.17
CA CYS A 11 26.08 -24.00 -6.72
C CYS A 11 25.41 -25.35 -6.49
N SER A 12 24.92 -25.60 -5.28
CA SER A 12 24.27 -26.85 -4.88
C SER A 12 22.95 -27.15 -5.61
N ILE A 13 22.36 -26.18 -6.33
CA ILE A 13 21.10 -26.35 -7.08
C ILE A 13 21.36 -26.57 -8.57
N CYS A 14 22.22 -25.75 -9.19
CA CYS A 14 22.39 -25.75 -10.65
C CYS A 14 23.79 -26.12 -11.13
N GLY A 15 24.74 -26.38 -10.23
CA GLY A 15 26.10 -26.78 -10.58
C GLY A 15 27.01 -25.66 -11.11
N ARG A 16 26.54 -24.40 -11.20
CA ARG A 16 27.37 -23.26 -11.64
C ARG A 16 28.60 -23.12 -10.72
N LEU A 17 29.79 -23.11 -11.33
CA LEU A 17 31.05 -22.95 -10.61
C LEU A 17 31.16 -21.54 -10.01
N GLU A 18 31.76 -21.43 -8.83
CA GLU A 18 32.12 -20.17 -8.20
C GLU A 18 33.16 -19.42 -9.05
N SER A 19 33.01 -18.10 -9.16
CA SER A 19 34.02 -17.22 -9.75
C SER A 19 34.23 -15.98 -8.87
N PRO A 20 35.36 -15.26 -9.00
CA PRO A 20 35.59 -14.00 -8.28
C PRO A 20 34.50 -12.95 -8.52
N GLU A 21 33.91 -12.93 -9.71
CA GLU A 21 32.84 -12.01 -10.11
C GLU A 21 31.47 -12.46 -9.61
N MET A 22 31.29 -13.74 -9.31
CA MET A 22 30.05 -14.33 -8.81
C MET A 22 30.34 -15.29 -7.64
N PRO A 23 30.78 -14.77 -6.48
CA PRO A 23 30.97 -15.58 -5.29
C PRO A 23 29.66 -16.26 -4.88
N LEU A 24 29.76 -17.50 -4.41
CA LEU A 24 28.60 -18.23 -3.92
C LEU A 24 28.13 -17.64 -2.59
N VAL A 25 26.81 -17.54 -2.47
CA VAL A 25 26.11 -17.12 -1.25
C VAL A 25 25.43 -18.36 -0.70
N ASP A 26 25.86 -18.81 0.48
CA ASP A 26 25.36 -20.05 1.11
C ASP A 26 25.39 -21.27 0.18
N ASN A 27 26.49 -21.44 -0.57
CA ASN A 27 26.68 -22.48 -1.60
C ASN A 27 25.68 -22.40 -2.76
N LEU A 28 25.12 -21.22 -3.05
CA LEU A 28 24.25 -20.96 -4.19
C LEU A 28 24.83 -19.85 -5.06
N CYS A 29 24.68 -19.98 -6.39
CA CYS A 29 24.89 -18.84 -7.28
C CYS A 29 23.80 -17.79 -7.05
N TRP A 30 24.04 -16.54 -7.45
CA TRP A 30 23.11 -15.44 -7.20
C TRP A 30 21.69 -15.72 -7.70
N ASP A 31 21.52 -16.33 -8.87
CA ASP A 31 20.20 -16.64 -9.43
C ASP A 31 19.42 -17.63 -8.55
N CYS A 32 20.10 -18.71 -8.12
CA CYS A 32 19.53 -19.70 -7.22
C CYS A 32 19.24 -19.13 -5.83
N TYR A 33 20.11 -18.25 -5.34
CA TYR A 33 19.91 -17.56 -4.07
C TYR A 33 18.69 -16.63 -4.13
N LYS A 34 18.59 -15.75 -5.14
CA LYS A 34 17.44 -14.85 -5.38
C LYS A 34 16.12 -15.61 -5.56
N ALA A 35 16.16 -16.78 -6.20
CA ALA A 35 14.98 -17.62 -6.38
C ALA A 35 14.42 -18.12 -5.04
N ARG A 36 15.30 -18.47 -4.09
CA ARG A 36 14.92 -18.95 -2.74
C ARG A 36 14.72 -17.82 -1.72
N ASN A 37 15.39 -16.70 -1.91
CA ASN A 37 15.35 -15.53 -1.03
C ASN A 37 14.74 -14.36 -1.78
N LYS A 38 13.41 -14.28 -1.77
CA LYS A 38 12.66 -13.15 -2.33
C LYS A 38 12.89 -11.89 -1.52
N MET A 39 13.04 -10.78 -2.23
CA MET A 39 13.16 -9.45 -1.65
C MET A 39 11.80 -8.92 -1.22
N ILE A 40 10.74 -9.25 -1.96
CA ILE A 40 9.36 -8.85 -1.67
C ILE A 40 8.68 -9.93 -0.82
N ILE A 41 8.32 -9.59 0.42
CA ILE A 41 7.61 -10.48 1.35
C ILE A 41 6.16 -10.03 1.49
N VAL A 42 5.26 -10.85 0.97
CA VAL A 42 3.82 -10.59 0.96
C VAL A 42 3.14 -11.30 2.13
N PRO A 43 2.30 -10.62 2.94
CA PRO A 43 1.46 -11.26 3.94
C PRO A 43 0.53 -12.32 3.31
N LYS A 44 0.23 -13.40 4.04
CA LYS A 44 -0.67 -14.47 3.56
C LYS A 44 -2.08 -13.94 3.24
N ASP A 45 -2.55 -13.00 4.06
CA ASP A 45 -3.88 -12.40 3.95
C ASP A 45 -3.74 -10.90 3.76
N LEU A 46 -4.13 -10.44 2.57
CA LEU A 46 -4.29 -9.04 2.24
C LEU A 46 -5.77 -8.79 1.95
N THR A 47 -6.47 -8.20 2.92
CA THR A 47 -7.87 -7.79 2.76
C THR A 47 -8.01 -6.33 3.19
N MET A 48 -8.40 -5.47 2.24
CA MET A 48 -8.68 -4.05 2.49
C MET A 48 -10.18 -3.84 2.65
N GLU A 49 -10.59 -3.13 3.70
CA GLU A 49 -11.96 -2.65 3.85
C GLU A 49 -12.10 -1.29 3.15
N PHE A 50 -13.06 -1.19 2.23
CA PHE A 50 -13.28 -0.01 1.40
C PHE A 50 -14.73 0.45 1.53
N CYS A 51 -14.95 1.74 1.78
CA CYS A 51 -16.27 2.33 1.92
C CYS A 51 -16.90 2.56 0.55
N GLY A 52 -17.98 1.83 0.24
CA GLY A 52 -18.72 2.01 -1.01
C GLY A 52 -19.41 3.38 -1.15
N SER A 53 -19.63 4.09 -0.03
CA SER A 53 -20.38 5.36 -0.01
C SER A 53 -19.50 6.59 -0.19
N CYS A 54 -18.31 6.63 0.41
CA CYS A 54 -17.43 7.82 0.39
C CYS A 54 -16.02 7.56 -0.15
N GLY A 55 -15.71 6.32 -0.53
CA GLY A 55 -14.40 5.93 -1.05
C GLY A 55 -13.27 5.85 -0.03
N SER A 56 -13.52 6.14 1.26
CA SER A 56 -12.51 5.95 2.31
C SER A 56 -12.18 4.48 2.50
N TYR A 57 -10.97 4.17 2.95
CA TYR A 57 -10.53 2.80 3.22
C TYR A 57 -9.84 2.71 4.57
N LYS A 58 -9.73 1.48 5.10
CA LYS A 58 -9.14 1.23 6.42
C LYS A 58 -7.64 0.94 6.28
N LEU A 59 -6.81 1.77 6.89
CA LEU A 59 -5.35 1.64 6.95
C LEU A 59 -4.88 1.81 8.39
N HIS A 60 -4.07 0.88 8.90
CA HIS A 60 -3.56 0.90 10.29
C HIS A 60 -4.64 1.17 11.35
N GLY A 61 -5.82 0.56 11.17
CA GLY A 61 -6.98 0.72 12.06
C GLY A 61 -7.84 1.97 11.81
N ASN A 62 -7.35 2.95 11.06
CA ASN A 62 -8.00 4.23 10.81
C ASN A 62 -8.69 4.28 9.44
N TRP A 63 -9.75 5.09 9.32
CA TRP A 63 -10.40 5.36 8.03
C TRP A 63 -9.78 6.59 7.39
N VAL A 64 -9.11 6.38 6.25
CA VAL A 64 -8.41 7.43 5.50
C VAL A 64 -9.07 7.66 4.14
N LYS A 65 -8.88 8.84 3.55
CA LYS A 65 -9.29 9.09 2.17
C LYS A 65 -8.17 8.66 1.21
N PRO A 66 -8.51 8.14 0.03
CA PRO A 66 -7.54 7.90 -1.03
C PRO A 66 -6.78 9.18 -1.36
N LYS A 67 -5.47 9.05 -1.53
CA LYS A 67 -4.60 10.12 -2.04
C LYS A 67 -4.47 9.96 -3.56
N GLY A 68 -4.23 11.08 -4.25
CA GLY A 68 -3.99 11.08 -5.71
C GLY A 68 -5.24 11.19 -6.57
N LEU A 69 -5.02 11.22 -7.88
CA LEU A 69 -6.05 11.29 -8.91
C LEU A 69 -6.34 9.88 -9.46
N GLY A 70 -7.53 9.68 -10.04
CA GLY A 70 -7.92 8.40 -10.66
C GLY A 70 -8.96 7.63 -9.85
N ASP A 71 -9.05 6.30 -10.07
CA ASP A 71 -9.99 5.43 -9.35
C ASP A 71 -9.58 5.33 -7.87
N PRO A 72 -10.43 5.84 -6.94
CA PRO A 72 -10.17 5.79 -5.50
C PRO A 72 -9.82 4.40 -4.96
N LYS A 73 -10.39 3.35 -5.54
CA LYS A 73 -10.20 1.97 -5.08
C LYS A 73 -8.84 1.43 -5.52
N LEU A 74 -8.40 1.77 -6.73
CA LEU A 74 -7.08 1.39 -7.23
C LEU A 74 -5.97 2.13 -6.49
N SER A 75 -6.09 3.44 -6.30
CA SER A 75 -5.09 4.23 -5.57
C SER A 75 -4.97 3.78 -4.11
N SER A 76 -6.12 3.53 -3.44
CA SER A 76 -6.12 2.97 -2.09
C SER A 76 -5.48 1.59 -2.02
N ALA A 77 -5.67 0.74 -3.04
CA ALA A 77 -5.05 -0.59 -3.08
C ALA A 77 -3.53 -0.50 -3.20
N MET A 78 -3.00 0.44 -3.99
CA MET A 78 -1.55 0.67 -4.10
C MET A 78 -0.95 1.10 -2.77
N GLU A 79 -1.51 2.13 -2.12
CA GLU A 79 -1.05 2.60 -0.81
C GLU A 79 -1.16 1.47 0.24
N PHE A 80 -2.28 0.73 0.26
CA PHE A 80 -2.48 -0.38 1.18
C PHE A 80 -1.44 -1.49 0.98
N VAL A 81 -1.14 -1.88 -0.26
CA VAL A 81 -0.14 -2.92 -0.55
C VAL A 81 1.26 -2.46 -0.16
N GLU A 82 1.64 -1.23 -0.49
CA GLU A 82 2.95 -0.66 -0.16
C GLU A 82 3.20 -0.62 1.36
N GLU A 83 2.17 -0.31 2.15
CA GLU A 83 2.22 -0.27 3.62
C GLU A 83 2.28 -1.65 4.30
N HIS A 84 1.85 -2.73 3.62
CA HIS A 84 1.76 -4.06 4.21
C HIS A 84 2.80 -5.06 3.67
N VAL A 85 3.31 -4.84 2.47
CA VAL A 85 4.37 -5.66 1.88
C VAL A 85 5.71 -5.24 2.46
N LYS A 86 6.53 -6.23 2.84
CA LYS A 86 7.82 -5.98 3.48
C LYS A 86 8.97 -6.19 2.51
N LEU A 87 9.99 -5.35 2.65
CA LEU A 87 11.27 -5.54 2.01
C LEU A 87 12.18 -6.42 2.90
N LYS A 88 12.72 -7.50 2.34
CA LYS A 88 13.80 -8.29 2.95
C LYS A 88 15.13 -7.82 2.37
N GLY A 89 16.10 -7.53 3.24
CA GLY A 89 17.42 -7.01 2.83
C GLY A 89 17.44 -5.48 2.82
N SER A 90 18.22 -4.90 1.92
CA SER A 90 18.43 -3.45 1.82
C SER A 90 17.99 -2.91 0.46
N GLY A 91 17.27 -1.79 0.44
CA GLY A 91 16.79 -1.17 -0.79
C GLY A 91 15.54 -0.33 -0.58
N SER A 92 14.78 -0.15 -1.64
CA SER A 92 13.49 0.55 -1.65
C SER A 92 12.39 -0.33 -2.26
N LEU A 93 11.15 -0.12 -1.81
CA LEU A 93 9.95 -0.77 -2.33
C LEU A 93 8.96 0.31 -2.80
N ARG A 94 8.25 0.05 -3.90
CA ARG A 94 7.21 0.94 -4.42
C ARG A 94 6.10 0.17 -5.13
N ALA A 95 4.85 0.61 -4.99
CA ALA A 95 3.77 0.20 -5.88
C ALA A 95 3.84 0.96 -7.21
N LEU A 96 3.70 0.26 -8.34
CA LEU A 96 3.83 0.85 -9.68
C LEU A 96 2.47 1.07 -10.35
N GLU A 97 1.62 0.06 -10.31
CA GLU A 97 0.29 0.10 -10.91
C GLU A 97 -0.66 -0.89 -10.23
N ALA A 98 -1.95 -0.68 -10.43
CA ALA A 98 -3.00 -1.55 -9.92
C ALA A 98 -4.07 -1.80 -10.99
N ARG A 99 -4.60 -3.02 -11.01
CA ARG A 99 -5.68 -3.42 -11.92
C ARG A 99 -6.72 -4.27 -11.22
N GLY A 100 -7.99 -4.04 -11.55
CA GLY A 100 -9.07 -4.93 -11.13
C GLY A 100 -8.98 -6.25 -11.87
N ILE A 101 -9.08 -7.37 -11.14
CA ILE A 101 -9.05 -8.72 -11.72
C ILE A 101 -10.39 -9.47 -11.54
N GLY A 102 -11.45 -8.75 -11.17
CA GLY A 102 -12.79 -9.30 -10.95
C GLY A 102 -13.00 -9.85 -9.53
N GLY A 103 -14.25 -10.18 -9.21
CA GLY A 103 -14.60 -10.81 -7.92
C GLY A 103 -14.26 -10.00 -6.67
N GLY A 104 -14.19 -8.67 -6.77
CA GLY A 104 -13.76 -7.80 -5.67
C GLY A 104 -12.26 -7.90 -5.34
N ARG A 105 -11.42 -8.35 -6.28
CA ARG A 105 -9.97 -8.42 -6.13
C ARG A 105 -9.26 -7.40 -7.01
N ILE A 106 -8.14 -6.90 -6.51
CA ILE A 106 -7.22 -6.00 -7.21
C ILE A 106 -5.84 -6.64 -7.18
N SER A 107 -5.13 -6.60 -8.30
CA SER A 107 -3.73 -7.01 -8.37
C SER A 107 -2.86 -5.75 -8.47
N VAL A 108 -1.83 -5.64 -7.65
CA VAL A 108 -0.90 -4.49 -7.58
C VAL A 108 0.49 -4.96 -7.97
N LEU A 109 1.11 -4.29 -8.94
CA LEU A 109 2.51 -4.52 -9.28
C LEU A 109 3.40 -3.78 -8.29
N VAL A 110 4.23 -4.51 -7.57
CA VAL A 110 5.22 -3.97 -6.63
C VAL A 110 6.61 -4.20 -7.20
N ARG A 111 7.47 -3.18 -7.11
CA ARG A 111 8.90 -3.29 -7.43
C ARG A 111 9.74 -3.01 -6.21
N ALA A 112 10.67 -3.91 -5.95
CA ALA A 112 11.77 -3.70 -5.04
C ALA A 112 13.06 -3.47 -5.83
N HIS A 113 13.84 -2.46 -5.43
CA HIS A 113 15.17 -2.18 -5.95
C HIS A 113 16.16 -2.26 -4.79
N GLY A 114 17.02 -3.27 -4.79
CA GLY A 114 17.85 -3.55 -3.62
C GLY A 114 18.66 -4.83 -3.73
N THR A 115 19.05 -5.38 -2.59
CA THR A 115 19.69 -6.70 -2.50
C THR A 115 19.28 -7.42 -1.23
N VAL A 116 19.20 -8.75 -1.33
CA VAL A 116 18.91 -9.66 -0.19
C VAL A 116 20.16 -10.15 0.53
N ASP A 117 21.34 -9.93 -0.04
CA ASP A 117 22.65 -10.26 0.55
C ASP A 117 23.72 -9.30 -0.01
N SER A 118 24.58 -8.77 0.85
CA SER A 118 25.59 -7.76 0.46
C SER A 118 26.62 -8.25 -0.57
N ARG A 119 26.74 -9.56 -0.79
CA ARG A 119 27.60 -10.16 -1.82
C ARG A 119 26.97 -10.15 -3.20
N ILE A 120 25.66 -9.87 -3.30
CA ILE A 120 24.92 -9.82 -4.56
C ILE A 120 24.74 -8.34 -4.94
N PRO A 121 25.12 -7.93 -6.17
CA PRO A 121 24.84 -6.59 -6.67
C PRO A 121 23.36 -6.24 -6.60
N VAL A 122 23.07 -4.94 -6.49
CA VAL A 122 21.68 -4.45 -6.48
C VAL A 122 20.95 -4.89 -7.74
N TYR A 123 19.71 -5.36 -7.57
CA TYR A 123 18.84 -5.82 -8.64
C TYR A 123 17.39 -5.42 -8.39
N ASP A 124 16.57 -5.52 -9.44
CA ASP A 124 15.14 -5.32 -9.36
C ASP A 124 14.40 -6.66 -9.19
N GLU A 125 13.42 -6.67 -8.29
CA GLU A 125 12.43 -7.74 -8.16
C GLU A 125 11.04 -7.14 -8.35
N GLU A 126 10.23 -7.72 -9.22
CA GLU A 126 8.85 -7.31 -9.45
C GLU A 126 7.89 -8.46 -9.14
N LEU A 127 6.78 -8.14 -8.49
CA LEU A 127 5.77 -9.11 -8.08
C LEU A 127 4.36 -8.51 -8.16
N TRP A 128 3.44 -9.26 -8.77
CA TRP A 128 2.01 -8.98 -8.66
C TRP A 128 1.46 -9.49 -7.33
N VAL A 129 0.85 -8.59 -6.57
CA VAL A 129 0.27 -8.85 -5.26
C VAL A 129 -1.24 -8.75 -5.34
N ASP A 130 -1.93 -9.85 -5.06
CA ASP A 130 -3.39 -9.91 -5.08
C ASP A 130 -4.00 -9.51 -3.73
N LEU A 131 -4.79 -8.44 -3.75
CA LEU A 131 -5.53 -7.89 -2.63
C LEU A 131 -7.03 -8.21 -2.77
N LYS A 132 -7.65 -8.73 -1.70
CA LYS A 132 -9.10 -8.81 -1.61
C LYS A 132 -9.66 -7.47 -1.11
N VAL A 133 -10.69 -6.95 -1.78
CA VAL A 133 -11.38 -5.73 -1.36
C VAL A 133 -12.75 -6.09 -0.81
N LYS A 134 -12.97 -5.78 0.47
CA LYS A 134 -14.25 -5.92 1.14
C LYS A 134 -14.97 -4.58 1.11
N SER A 135 -16.03 -4.48 0.30
CA SER A 135 -16.89 -3.29 0.27
C SER A 135 -17.75 -3.24 1.52
N VAL A 136 -17.67 -2.15 2.28
CA VAL A 136 -18.42 -1.92 3.53
C VAL A 136 -18.91 -0.47 3.59
N VAL A 137 -19.55 -0.08 4.69
CA VAL A 137 -19.89 1.32 5.00
C VAL A 137 -19.05 1.76 6.21
N CYS A 138 -18.30 2.86 6.08
CA CYS A 138 -17.48 3.36 7.18
C CYS A 138 -18.35 3.92 8.32
N PRO A 139 -17.82 4.02 9.56
CA PRO A 139 -18.58 4.53 10.71
C PRO A 139 -19.20 5.91 10.49
N ARG A 140 -18.53 6.79 9.73
CA ARG A 140 -19.06 8.11 9.37
C ARG A 140 -20.31 7.98 8.49
N CYS A 141 -20.21 7.27 7.38
CA CYS A 141 -21.34 7.08 6.46
C CYS A 141 -22.49 6.33 7.14
N ALA A 142 -22.20 5.38 8.04
CA ALA A 142 -23.21 4.71 8.83
C ALA A 142 -23.97 5.68 9.75
N LYS A 143 -23.27 6.59 10.44
CA LYS A 143 -23.92 7.65 11.25
C LYS A 143 -24.81 8.55 10.40
N VAL A 144 -24.30 9.01 9.25
CA VAL A 144 -25.07 9.84 8.31
C VAL A 144 -26.33 9.11 7.84
N ALA A 145 -26.21 7.86 7.41
CA ALA A 145 -27.33 7.06 6.93
C ALA A 145 -28.37 6.76 8.01
N SER A 146 -27.95 6.64 9.27
CA SER A 146 -28.87 6.42 10.40
C SER A 146 -29.67 7.67 10.81
N GLY A 147 -29.34 8.85 10.28
CA GLY A 147 -29.91 10.12 10.73
C GLY A 147 -29.51 10.49 12.17
N TYR A 148 -28.47 9.85 12.72
CA TYR A 148 -27.97 10.15 14.06
C TYR A 148 -27.09 11.39 14.02
N PHE A 149 -27.58 12.47 14.64
CA PHE A 149 -26.84 13.72 14.81
C PHE A 149 -26.61 13.96 16.30
N SER A 150 -25.35 14.08 16.72
CA SER A 150 -25.02 14.48 18.10
C SER A 150 -25.38 15.93 18.39
N SER A 151 -25.52 16.76 17.35
CA SER A 151 -25.87 18.18 17.45
C SER A 151 -26.44 18.68 16.12
N ILE A 152 -27.31 19.71 16.18
CA ILE A 152 -27.88 20.38 15.01
C ILE A 152 -27.45 21.86 15.05
N VAL A 153 -26.89 22.36 13.95
CA VAL A 153 -26.53 23.77 13.79
C VAL A 153 -27.53 24.43 12.83
N GLN A 154 -28.25 25.46 13.29
CA GLN A 154 -29.21 26.21 12.48
C GLN A 154 -28.65 27.60 12.16
N VAL A 155 -28.51 27.91 10.87
CA VAL A 155 -28.10 29.24 10.40
C VAL A 155 -29.35 30.02 9.98
N ARG A 156 -29.49 31.27 10.47
CA ARG A 156 -30.64 32.15 10.18
C ARG A 156 -30.16 33.55 9.83
N ALA A 157 -30.87 34.22 8.91
CA ALA A 157 -30.74 35.65 8.67
C ALA A 157 -31.79 36.42 9.49
N HIS A 158 -31.42 37.61 9.97
CA HIS A 158 -32.33 38.43 10.76
C HIS A 158 -33.34 39.16 9.88
N GLY A 159 -34.64 38.91 10.10
CA GLY A 159 -35.73 39.63 9.42
C GLY A 159 -35.92 39.33 7.93
N ARG A 160 -35.21 38.34 7.37
CA ARG A 160 -35.34 37.92 5.96
C ARG A 160 -34.86 36.48 5.74
N PRO A 161 -35.21 35.84 4.61
CA PRO A 161 -34.56 34.59 4.21
C PRO A 161 -33.08 34.81 3.86
N LEU A 162 -32.31 33.72 3.95
CA LEU A 162 -30.95 33.67 3.40
C LEU A 162 -31.02 33.80 1.88
N THR A 163 -30.13 34.60 1.31
CA THR A 163 -29.95 34.70 -0.13
C THR A 163 -29.22 33.47 -0.67
N GLN A 164 -29.30 33.21 -1.97
CA GLN A 164 -28.55 32.10 -2.58
C GLN A 164 -27.03 32.26 -2.42
N HIS A 165 -26.52 33.49 -2.46
CA HIS A 165 -25.11 33.77 -2.27
C HIS A 165 -24.64 33.43 -0.84
N GLU A 166 -25.44 33.77 0.17
CA GLU A 166 -25.14 33.40 1.56
C GLU A 166 -25.19 31.88 1.76
N LEU A 167 -26.17 31.20 1.15
CA LEU A 167 -26.26 29.74 1.18
C LEU A 167 -25.02 29.09 0.56
N SER A 168 -24.52 29.60 -0.57
CA SER A 168 -23.29 29.07 -1.18
C SER A 168 -22.08 29.25 -0.28
N ILE A 169 -21.94 30.40 0.38
CA ILE A 169 -20.83 30.66 1.30
C ILE A 169 -20.92 29.73 2.52
N ILE A 170 -22.11 29.55 3.10
CA ILE A 170 -22.33 28.64 4.22
C ILE A 170 -21.90 27.21 3.84
N ASN A 171 -22.31 26.73 2.66
CA ASN A 171 -21.94 25.42 2.18
C ASN A 171 -20.41 25.28 2.01
N GLU A 172 -19.74 26.29 1.44
CA GLU A 172 -18.29 26.27 1.29
C GLU A 172 -17.56 26.23 2.64
N ILE A 173 -18.03 27.00 3.63
CA ILE A 173 -17.48 26.97 4.99
C ILE A 173 -17.66 25.58 5.61
N VAL A 174 -18.86 25.00 5.50
CA VAL A 174 -19.16 23.67 6.01
C VAL A 174 -18.24 22.63 5.37
N GLU A 175 -18.07 22.67 4.04
CA GLU A 175 -17.16 21.75 3.34
C GLU A 175 -15.71 21.92 3.78
N LYS A 176 -15.23 23.15 3.95
CA LYS A 176 -13.86 23.42 4.44
C LYS A 176 -13.63 22.89 5.85
N VAL A 177 -14.55 23.18 6.78
CA VAL A 177 -14.46 22.70 8.18
C VAL A 177 -14.55 21.17 8.23
N LEU A 178 -15.47 20.59 7.46
CA LEU A 178 -15.58 19.14 7.38
C LEU A 178 -14.27 18.53 6.87
N ASN A 179 -13.64 19.10 5.85
CA ASN A 179 -12.39 18.58 5.31
C ASN A 179 -11.18 18.79 6.24
N SER A 180 -11.11 19.87 7.01
CA SER A 180 -9.99 20.15 7.92
C SER A 180 -9.94 19.24 9.14
N GLU A 181 -11.10 18.87 9.70
CA GLU A 181 -11.18 17.95 10.85
C GLU A 181 -10.69 16.52 10.50
N PHE A 182 -10.79 16.09 9.23
CA PHE A 182 -10.23 14.79 8.81
C PHE A 182 -8.71 14.74 8.90
N ASN A 183 -8.01 15.83 8.59
CA ASN A 183 -6.55 15.87 8.65
C ASN A 183 -6.04 15.87 10.10
N ARG A 184 -6.84 16.35 11.05
CA ARG A 184 -6.50 16.35 12.49
C ARG A 184 -6.80 15.03 13.19
N SER A 185 -7.72 14.24 12.65
CA SER A 185 -8.15 12.96 13.25
C SER A 185 -7.21 11.78 12.97
N GLY A 186 -6.05 12.02 12.35
CA GLY A 186 -4.95 11.07 12.34
C GLY A 186 -4.43 10.89 13.77
N PHE A 187 -5.05 9.97 14.50
CA PHE A 187 -4.65 9.59 15.85
C PHE A 187 -3.14 9.34 15.87
N THR A 188 -2.44 10.14 16.68
CA THR A 188 -1.03 10.00 17.03
C THR A 188 -0.75 8.57 17.49
N LEU A 189 0.10 7.86 16.75
CA LEU A 189 0.77 6.67 17.27
C LEU A 189 1.93 7.15 18.15
N ASN A 190 1.83 6.85 19.45
CA ASN A 190 3.01 6.63 20.28
C ASN A 190 3.64 5.28 19.91
#